data_AF-A0AAN7VWB7-F1
#
_entry.id   AF-A0AAN7VWB7-F1
#
_cell.length_a   1.000
_cell.length_b   1.000
_cell.length_c   1.000
_cell.angle_alpha   90.00
_cell.angle_beta   90.00
_cell.angle_gamma   90.00
#
_symmetry.space_group_name_H-M   'P 1'
#
loop_
_entity.id
_entity.type
_entity.pdbx_description
1 polymer ?
#
loop_
_entity_poly.entity_id
_entity_poly.type
_entity_poly.pdbx_seq_one_letter_code
_entity_poly.pdbx_strand_id
1 'polypeptide(L)'
;MHSSTILAAIAGFAAATHAQIFSIRPLSIDQRLTPPSIQINFTVSAPGTSVYNGGPAPAQCNLTLPGRGVGTCWNKCGPSTGSQYYARVTPSSFKSTSNYSLDIWQSYVYELGNHNNATVPISTTDACIEYTCTKKTNDNVCQTGKHSEGFNATYTAYYGGADPPQDQLCIV
;
A
#
# COMPACT_ATOMS: atom_id res chain seq x y z
N MET A 1 28.45 4.81 62.16
CA MET A 1 28.34 3.84 61.05
C MET A 1 27.08 4.20 60.28
N HIS A 2 27.21 4.79 59.08
CA HIS A 2 26.09 5.16 58.22
C HIS A 2 26.06 4.19 57.05
N SER A 3 24.97 3.43 56.90
CA SER A 3 24.74 2.56 55.76
C SER A 3 23.61 3.15 54.94
N SER A 4 23.98 3.83 53.85
CA SER A 4 23.04 4.29 52.82
C SER A 4 22.72 3.13 51.89
N THR A 5 21.49 2.63 51.92
CA THR A 5 20.99 1.65 50.96
C THR A 5 20.41 2.39 49.75
N ILE A 6 21.16 2.41 48.65
CA ILE A 6 20.65 2.80 47.34
C ILE A 6 20.11 1.52 46.70
N LEU A 7 18.82 1.47 46.38
CA LEU A 7 18.25 0.42 45.54
C LEU A 7 17.70 1.02 44.25
N ALA A 8 18.25 0.51 43.16
CA ALA A 8 18.16 1.02 41.80
C ALA A 8 16.76 0.89 41.20
N ALA A 9 16.30 1.94 40.52
CA ALA A 9 15.17 1.88 39.62
C ALA A 9 15.58 1.08 38.36
N ILE A 10 15.00 -0.09 38.17
CA ILE A 10 15.19 -0.90 36.96
C ILE A 10 14.29 -0.27 35.88
N ALA A 11 14.89 0.52 34.99
CA ALA A 11 14.21 1.00 33.79
C ALA A 11 14.02 -0.20 32.83
N GLY A 12 12.81 -0.74 32.76
CA GLY A 12 12.43 -1.70 31.73
C GLY A 12 12.48 -1.02 30.36
N PHE A 13 13.37 -1.48 29.48
CA PHE A 13 13.36 -1.07 28.09
C PHE A 13 12.10 -1.63 27.43
N ALA A 14 11.13 -0.75 27.14
CA ALA A 14 10.05 -1.09 26.22
C ALA A 14 10.69 -1.29 24.83
N ALA A 15 10.80 -2.54 24.39
CA ALA A 15 11.20 -2.84 23.02
C ALA A 15 10.08 -2.33 22.10
N ALA A 16 10.35 -1.24 21.36
CA ALA A 16 9.46 -0.79 20.31
C ALA A 16 9.43 -1.86 19.21
N THR A 17 8.37 -2.67 19.16
CA THR A 17 8.08 -3.48 17.99
C THR A 17 7.68 -2.53 16.87
N HIS A 18 8.60 -2.26 15.94
CA HIS A 18 8.27 -1.48 14.74
C HIS A 18 7.19 -2.24 13.98
N ALA A 19 5.97 -1.68 13.95
CA ALA A 19 4.91 -2.20 13.11
C ALA A 19 5.41 -2.20 11.66
N GLN A 20 5.34 -3.33 10.99
CA GLN A 20 5.77 -3.42 9.60
C GLN A 20 4.71 -2.77 8.71
N ILE A 21 5.15 -1.89 7.82
CA ILE A 21 4.25 -1.03 7.03
C ILE A 21 4.46 -1.24 5.54
N PHE A 22 3.38 -1.11 4.78
CA PHE A 22 3.45 -0.73 3.38
C PHE A 22 3.40 0.79 3.25
N SER A 23 4.20 1.31 2.32
CA SER A 23 4.22 2.72 1.95
C SER A 23 3.89 2.87 0.47
N ILE A 24 2.89 3.70 0.17
CA ILE A 24 2.41 4.02 -1.17
C ILE A 24 2.80 5.47 -1.51
N ARG A 25 3.80 5.63 -2.39
CA ARG A 25 4.27 6.95 -2.87
C ARG A 25 5.22 6.85 -4.06
N PRO A 26 5.23 7.84 -4.97
CA PRO A 26 4.16 8.82 -5.16
C PRO A 26 2.88 8.09 -5.62
N LEU A 27 1.71 8.71 -5.44
CA LEU A 27 0.44 8.18 -5.93
C LEU A 27 -0.23 9.22 -6.84
N SER A 28 -0.70 8.78 -7.99
CA SER A 28 -1.58 9.53 -8.87
C SER A 28 -2.76 8.69 -9.33
N ILE A 29 -3.89 9.36 -9.55
CA ILE A 29 -5.08 8.79 -10.16
C ILE A 29 -5.63 9.78 -11.17
N ASP A 30 -5.95 9.29 -12.36
CA ASP A 30 -6.61 10.03 -13.43
C ASP A 30 -7.92 9.31 -13.78
N GLN A 31 -9.04 10.01 -13.65
CA GLN A 31 -10.34 9.53 -14.10
C GLN A 31 -10.78 10.34 -15.32
N ARG A 32 -10.81 9.69 -16.48
CA ARG A 32 -11.39 10.22 -17.71
C ARG A 32 -12.89 9.93 -17.77
N LEU A 33 -13.69 10.90 -18.21
CA LEU A 33 -15.15 10.76 -18.32
C LEU A 33 -15.62 10.18 -19.66
N THR A 34 -14.87 10.42 -20.75
CA THR A 34 -15.28 10.01 -22.11
C THR A 34 -14.09 9.54 -22.98
N PRO A 35 -13.97 8.24 -23.29
CA PRO A 35 -14.69 7.13 -22.65
C PRO A 35 -14.33 7.01 -21.16
N PRO A 36 -15.23 6.51 -20.29
CA PRO A 36 -14.96 6.35 -18.87
C PRO A 36 -13.79 5.39 -18.61
N SER A 37 -12.74 5.86 -17.96
CA SER A 37 -11.61 5.04 -17.52
C SER A 37 -10.94 5.63 -16.28
N ILE A 38 -10.33 4.78 -15.47
CA ILE A 38 -9.52 5.19 -14.32
C ILE A 38 -8.12 4.59 -14.47
N GLN A 39 -7.10 5.42 -14.33
CA GLN A 39 -5.71 4.99 -14.26
C GLN A 39 -5.13 5.39 -12.90
N ILE A 40 -4.58 4.43 -12.16
CA ILE A 40 -3.95 4.64 -10.85
C ILE A 40 -2.49 4.23 -10.96
N ASN A 41 -1.56 5.14 -10.68
CA ASN A 41 -0.14 4.85 -10.73
C ASN A 41 0.49 5.15 -9.37
N PHE A 42 1.26 4.21 -8.83
CA PHE A 42 2.00 4.43 -7.59
C PHE A 42 3.19 3.51 -7.44
N THR A 43 4.11 3.85 -6.54
CA THR A 43 5.12 2.90 -6.08
C THR A 43 4.74 2.40 -4.69
N VAL A 44 4.79 1.08 -4.50
CA VAL A 44 4.64 0.43 -3.20
C VAL A 44 5.98 -0.05 -2.70
N SER A 45 6.21 0.04 -1.40
CA SER A 45 7.38 -0.53 -0.73
C SER A 45 7.03 -0.99 0.68
N ALA A 46 7.85 -1.86 1.26
CA ALA A 46 7.70 -2.35 2.62
C ALA A 46 8.95 -2.03 3.46
N PRO A 47 9.22 -0.73 3.77
CA PRO A 47 10.47 -0.33 4.41
C PRO A 47 10.68 -1.05 5.75
N GLY A 48 11.91 -1.51 5.99
CA GLY A 48 12.26 -2.26 7.20
C GLY A 48 11.86 -3.75 7.18
N THR A 49 11.18 -4.22 6.13
CA THR A 49 10.86 -5.65 5.96
C THR A 49 12.10 -6.44 5.57
N SER A 50 12.34 -7.57 6.24
CA SER A 50 13.47 -8.44 5.90
C SER A 50 13.27 -9.06 4.51
N VAL A 51 14.36 -9.38 3.81
CA VAL A 51 14.31 -10.05 2.49
C VAL A 51 13.55 -11.37 2.52
N TYR A 52 13.51 -12.06 3.67
CA TYR A 52 12.77 -13.31 3.85
C TYR A 52 11.26 -13.10 3.87
N ASN A 53 10.80 -12.00 4.46
CA ASN A 53 9.37 -11.64 4.56
C ASN A 53 8.90 -10.76 3.39
N GLY A 54 9.62 -10.84 2.27
CA GLY A 54 9.30 -10.15 1.03
C GLY A 54 10.22 -8.99 0.65
N GLY A 55 10.99 -8.50 1.63
CA GLY A 55 12.00 -7.47 1.42
C GLY A 55 11.44 -6.06 1.24
N PRO A 56 12.31 -5.04 1.32
CA PRO A 56 11.91 -3.65 1.29
C PRO A 56 11.85 -3.07 -0.13
N ALA A 57 12.17 -3.88 -1.15
CA ALA A 57 12.33 -3.40 -2.51
C ALA A 57 11.02 -2.75 -3.02
N PRO A 58 11.09 -1.53 -3.58
CA PRO A 58 9.92 -0.87 -4.14
C PRO A 58 9.49 -1.52 -5.47
N ALA A 59 8.19 -1.43 -5.78
CA ALA A 59 7.62 -1.88 -7.05
C ALA A 59 6.63 -0.85 -7.59
N GLN A 60 6.68 -0.59 -8.89
CA GLN A 60 5.72 0.30 -9.56
C GLN A 60 4.42 -0.47 -9.85
N CYS A 61 3.29 0.08 -9.43
CA CYS A 61 1.95 -0.41 -9.71
C CYS A 61 1.25 0.55 -10.67
N ASN A 62 0.70 0.01 -11.76
CA ASN A 62 -0.12 0.75 -12.72
C ASN A 62 -1.43 -0.02 -12.88
N LEU A 63 -2.54 0.52 -12.35
CA LEU A 63 -3.87 -0.06 -12.42
C LEU A 63 -4.67 0.67 -13.49
N THR A 64 -5.21 -0.07 -14.45
CA THR A 64 -6.13 0.45 -15.46
C THR A 64 -7.49 -0.20 -15.28
N LEU A 65 -8.51 0.62 -15.05
CA LEU A 65 -9.85 0.16 -14.70
C LEU A 65 -10.89 0.78 -15.65
N PRO A 66 -11.92 0.03 -16.05
CA PRO A 66 -13.05 0.62 -16.77
C PRO A 66 -13.78 1.61 -15.86
N GLY A 67 -14.21 2.76 -16.41
CA GLY A 67 -14.82 3.83 -15.61
C GLY A 67 -16.22 3.54 -15.05
N ARG A 68 -16.79 2.36 -15.35
CA ARG A 68 -18.00 1.84 -14.70
C ARG A 68 -17.70 0.45 -14.15
N GLY A 69 -17.61 0.35 -12.82
CA GLY A 69 -17.22 -0.88 -12.13
C GLY A 69 -15.72 -0.96 -11.97
N VAL A 70 -15.21 -0.42 -10.87
CA VAL A 70 -13.80 -0.60 -10.50
C VAL A 70 -13.57 -2.10 -10.30
N GLY A 71 -12.76 -2.69 -11.19
CA GLY A 71 -12.48 -4.12 -11.19
C GLY A 71 -11.93 -4.59 -9.85
N THR A 72 -12.33 -5.80 -9.45
CA THR A 72 -11.89 -6.46 -8.21
C THR A 72 -10.65 -7.35 -8.41
N CYS A 73 -10.14 -7.39 -9.65
CA CYS A 73 -8.99 -8.20 -10.01
C CYS A 73 -7.68 -7.57 -9.54
N TRP A 74 -6.72 -8.42 -9.24
CA TRP A 74 -5.38 -8.06 -8.82
C TRP A 74 -4.51 -7.72 -10.03
N ASN A 75 -3.77 -6.63 -9.93
CA ASN A 75 -2.76 -6.26 -10.91
C ASN A 75 -1.38 -6.53 -10.34
N LYS A 76 -0.53 -7.16 -11.13
CA LYS A 76 0.86 -7.38 -10.79
C LYS A 76 1.63 -6.06 -10.89
N CYS A 77 2.34 -5.67 -9.84
CA CYS A 77 3.21 -4.50 -9.85
C CYS A 77 4.61 -4.88 -10.31
N GLY A 78 5.31 -4.08 -11.11
CA GLY A 78 6.65 -4.47 -11.52
C GLY A 78 7.44 -3.49 -12.36
N PRO A 79 8.69 -3.88 -12.71
CA PRO A 79 9.38 -5.06 -12.20
C PRO A 79 9.81 -4.86 -10.73
N SER A 80 9.80 -5.94 -9.94
CA SER A 80 10.40 -5.98 -8.59
C SER A 80 11.60 -6.92 -8.57
N THR A 81 12.66 -6.53 -7.87
CA THR A 81 13.79 -7.42 -7.55
C THR A 81 13.49 -8.11 -6.23
N GLY A 82 13.04 -9.37 -6.28
CA GLY A 82 12.63 -10.13 -5.09
C GLY A 82 11.14 -10.44 -5.10
N SER A 83 10.42 -10.10 -4.03
CA SER A 83 9.00 -10.44 -3.92
C SER A 83 8.10 -9.65 -4.85
N GLN A 84 6.98 -10.30 -5.18
CA GLN A 84 5.99 -9.77 -6.07
C GLN A 84 4.91 -9.02 -5.28
N TYR A 85 4.68 -7.77 -5.65
CA TYR A 85 3.52 -7.02 -5.16
C TYR A 85 2.33 -7.18 -6.11
N TYR A 86 1.15 -7.27 -5.54
CA TYR A 86 -0.10 -7.13 -6.26
C TYR A 86 -0.92 -6.02 -5.62
N ALA A 87 -1.67 -5.32 -6.45
CA ALA A 87 -2.58 -4.30 -5.98
C ALA A 87 -3.91 -4.33 -6.73
N ARG A 88 -4.95 -3.94 -6.02
CA ARG A 88 -6.27 -3.64 -6.59
C ARG A 88 -6.92 -2.53 -5.80
N VAL A 89 -7.94 -1.91 -6.38
CA VAL A 89 -8.85 -1.11 -5.56
C VAL A 89 -9.70 -2.07 -4.73
N THR A 90 -9.80 -1.81 -3.44
CA THR A 90 -10.59 -2.63 -2.52
C THR A 90 -12.03 -2.70 -3.03
N PRO A 91 -12.63 -3.89 -3.17
CA PRO A 91 -13.99 -4.04 -3.68
C PRO A 91 -14.98 -3.14 -2.95
N SER A 92 -15.82 -2.43 -3.70
CA SER A 92 -16.85 -1.50 -3.18
C SER A 92 -16.31 -0.29 -2.39
N SER A 93 -15.00 -0.04 -2.37
CA SER A 93 -14.43 1.13 -1.66
C SER A 93 -14.41 2.41 -2.49
N PHE A 94 -14.43 2.29 -3.83
CA PHE A 94 -14.28 3.45 -4.71
C PHE A 94 -15.52 4.34 -4.70
N LYS A 95 -15.40 5.53 -4.10
CA LYS A 95 -16.45 6.56 -4.10
C LYS A 95 -16.12 7.67 -5.09
N SER A 96 -14.84 8.04 -5.18
CA SER A 96 -14.30 9.05 -6.09
C SER A 96 -12.79 8.90 -6.20
N THR A 97 -12.16 9.63 -7.11
CA THR A 97 -10.69 9.76 -7.13
C THR A 97 -10.10 10.39 -5.87
N SER A 98 -10.93 11.05 -5.04
CA SER A 98 -10.53 11.61 -3.75
C SER A 98 -10.80 10.70 -2.56
N ASN A 99 -11.46 9.55 -2.75
CA ASN A 99 -11.87 8.65 -1.68
C ASN A 99 -12.05 7.21 -2.19
N TYR A 100 -11.08 6.36 -1.90
CA TYR A 100 -11.07 4.94 -2.23
C TYR A 100 -10.10 4.19 -1.30
N SER A 101 -9.97 2.88 -1.46
CA SER A 101 -8.94 2.11 -0.76
C SER A 101 -8.22 1.18 -1.73
N LEU A 102 -6.95 0.91 -1.45
CA LEU A 102 -6.12 -0.03 -2.20
C LEU A 102 -5.85 -1.24 -1.32
N ASP A 103 -6.13 -2.44 -1.83
CA ASP A 103 -5.59 -3.65 -1.23
C ASP A 103 -4.19 -3.87 -1.81
N ILE A 104 -3.22 -4.12 -0.94
CA ILE A 104 -1.86 -4.47 -1.27
C ILE A 104 -1.61 -5.89 -0.80
N TRP A 105 -0.95 -6.67 -1.65
CA TRP A 105 -0.48 -8.01 -1.36
C TRP A 105 0.99 -8.11 -1.72
N GLN A 106 1.80 -8.71 -0.87
CA GLN A 106 3.22 -9.00 -1.15
C GLN A 106 3.50 -10.45 -0.80
N SER A 107 3.96 -11.25 -1.77
CA SER A 107 4.39 -12.63 -1.52
C SER A 107 5.72 -12.68 -0.76
N TYR A 108 6.01 -13.75 -0.03
CA TYR A 108 7.35 -13.98 0.54
C TYR A 108 8.28 -14.55 -0.53
N VAL A 109 9.59 -14.25 -0.44
CA VAL A 109 10.56 -14.69 -1.45
C VAL A 109 10.80 -16.21 -1.40
N TYR A 110 10.78 -16.81 -0.20
CA TYR A 110 11.22 -18.20 0.03
C TYR A 110 10.15 -19.13 0.59
N GLU A 111 8.98 -18.61 0.95
CA GLU A 111 7.90 -19.39 1.57
C GLU A 111 6.65 -19.26 0.70
N LEU A 112 6.50 -20.21 -0.23
CA LEU A 112 5.33 -20.26 -1.10
C LEU A 112 4.06 -20.30 -0.25
N GLY A 113 3.19 -19.32 -0.50
CA GLY A 113 1.91 -19.18 0.19
C GLY A 113 1.89 -18.19 1.36
N ASN A 114 3.06 -17.79 1.87
CA ASN A 114 3.12 -16.75 2.88
C ASN A 114 3.13 -15.37 2.21
N HIS A 115 2.39 -14.45 2.79
CA HIS A 115 2.22 -13.12 2.23
C HIS A 115 1.89 -12.07 3.29
N ASN A 116 2.22 -10.83 2.97
CA ASN A 116 1.75 -9.67 3.71
C ASN A 116 0.57 -9.04 2.95
N ASN A 117 -0.44 -8.58 3.68
CA ASN A 117 -1.50 -7.77 3.10
C ASN A 117 -1.81 -6.52 3.92
N ALA A 118 -2.33 -5.49 3.25
CA ALA A 118 -2.95 -4.36 3.91
C ALA A 118 -4.02 -3.76 3.02
N THR A 119 -5.00 -3.10 3.65
CA THR A 119 -5.90 -2.18 2.97
C THR A 119 -5.46 -0.76 3.32
N VAL A 120 -5.12 0.04 2.31
CA VAL A 120 -4.64 1.40 2.45
C VAL A 120 -5.76 2.38 2.08
N PRO A 121 -6.33 3.12 3.03
CA PRO A 121 -7.32 4.14 2.74
C PRO A 121 -6.66 5.34 2.05
N ILE A 122 -7.21 5.76 0.92
CA ILE A 122 -6.77 6.93 0.17
C ILE A 122 -7.84 8.00 0.27
N SER A 123 -7.48 9.15 0.83
CA SER A 123 -8.41 10.25 1.03
C SER A 123 -7.70 11.60 1.02
N THR A 124 -8.36 12.62 0.46
CA THR A 124 -7.92 14.03 0.57
C THR A 124 -8.09 14.60 1.98
N THR A 125 -8.73 13.86 2.90
CA THR A 125 -8.89 14.28 4.30
C THR A 125 -7.61 14.12 5.12
N ASP A 126 -6.63 13.36 4.62
CA ASP A 126 -5.32 13.26 5.25
C ASP A 126 -4.45 14.45 4.85
N ALA A 127 -4.44 15.48 5.71
CA ALA A 127 -3.74 16.72 5.46
C ALA A 127 -2.21 16.56 5.38
N CYS A 128 -1.64 15.50 5.96
CA CYS A 128 -0.20 15.26 6.01
C CYS A 128 0.37 14.75 4.68
N ILE A 129 -0.50 14.27 3.78
CA ILE A 129 -0.10 13.59 2.55
C ILE A 129 -0.09 14.55 1.34
N GLU A 130 -0.62 15.78 1.49
CA GLU A 130 -0.76 16.75 0.39
C GLU A 130 -1.47 16.15 -0.84
N TYR A 131 -2.42 15.24 -0.61
CA TYR A 131 -3.18 14.60 -1.68
C TYR A 131 -4.26 15.55 -2.19
N THR A 132 -4.08 16.04 -3.42
CA THR A 132 -4.92 17.10 -3.99
C THR A 132 -5.53 16.66 -5.32
N CYS A 133 -6.76 17.12 -5.56
CA CYS A 133 -7.51 16.81 -6.77
C CYS A 133 -7.75 18.06 -7.60
N THR A 134 -7.45 17.98 -8.90
CA THR A 134 -7.77 19.00 -9.90
C THR A 134 -8.81 18.46 -10.85
N LYS A 135 -9.99 19.09 -10.85
CA LYS A 135 -11.02 18.82 -11.85
C LYS A 135 -10.68 19.55 -13.16
N LYS A 136 -10.56 18.80 -14.24
CA LYS A 136 -10.48 19.31 -15.61
C LYS A 136 -11.83 19.08 -16.31
N THR A 137 -12.01 19.67 -17.49
CA THR A 137 -13.28 19.62 -18.25
C THR A 137 -13.79 18.19 -18.47
N ASN A 138 -12.90 17.25 -18.75
CA ASN A 138 -13.24 15.84 -19.03
C ASN A 138 -12.53 14.83 -18.13
N ASP A 139 -11.68 15.30 -17.21
CA ASP A 139 -10.83 14.45 -16.39
C ASP A 139 -10.84 14.92 -14.93
N ASN A 140 -10.63 14.01 -13.99
CA ASN A 140 -10.40 14.34 -12.59
C ASN A 140 -9.09 13.69 -12.15
N VAL A 141 -8.09 14.53 -11.85
CA VAL A 141 -6.74 14.07 -11.55
C VAL A 141 -6.44 14.35 -10.09
N CYS A 142 -6.07 13.33 -9.32
CA CYS A 142 -5.58 13.51 -7.96
C CYS A 142 -4.15 12.97 -7.82
N GLN A 143 -3.32 13.64 -7.04
CA GLN A 143 -1.93 13.24 -6.83
C GLN A 143 -1.41 13.66 -5.46
N THR A 144 -0.47 12.89 -4.92
CA THR A 144 0.29 13.25 -3.71
C THR A 144 1.26 14.38 -4.02
N GLY A 145 1.53 15.23 -3.02
CA GLY A 145 2.57 16.26 -3.12
C GLY A 145 3.96 15.66 -3.38
N LYS A 146 4.86 16.47 -3.96
CA LYS A 146 6.22 16.04 -4.34
C LYS A 146 7.06 15.56 -3.13
N HIS A 147 6.75 16.09 -1.95
CA HIS A 147 7.45 15.78 -0.70
C HIS A 147 6.58 14.95 0.26
N SER A 148 5.47 14.40 -0.24
CA SER A 148 4.55 13.60 0.54
C SER A 148 5.23 12.34 1.11
N GLU A 149 4.96 12.04 2.37
CA GLU A 149 5.35 10.77 2.98
C GLU A 149 4.57 9.57 2.42
N GLY A 150 3.54 9.83 1.60
CA GLY A 150 2.67 8.81 1.03
C GLY A 150 1.60 8.31 1.99
N PHE A 151 0.84 7.33 1.52
CA PHE A 151 -0.12 6.60 2.34
C PHE A 151 0.57 5.38 2.94
N ASN A 152 0.55 5.27 4.27
CA ASN A 152 1.16 4.16 4.99
C ASN A 152 0.07 3.31 5.65
N ALA A 153 0.24 2.00 5.66
CA ALA A 153 -0.63 1.08 6.39
C ALA A 153 0.20 -0.05 7.02
N THR A 154 -0.11 -0.40 8.26
CA THR A 154 0.41 -1.61 8.87
C THR A 154 -0.09 -2.83 8.12
N TYR A 155 0.81 -3.72 7.73
CA TYR A 155 0.41 -4.97 7.08
C TYR A 155 0.22 -6.09 8.10
N THR A 156 -0.60 -7.06 7.72
CA THR A 156 -0.76 -8.32 8.44
C THR A 156 -0.06 -9.43 7.67
N ALA A 157 0.72 -10.25 8.37
CA ALA A 157 1.37 -11.43 7.80
C ALA A 157 0.42 -12.63 7.84
N TYR A 158 0.40 -13.40 6.76
CA TYR A 158 -0.40 -14.61 6.62
C TYR A 158 0.52 -15.78 6.30
N TYR A 159 0.26 -16.89 6.98
CA TYR A 159 1.02 -18.12 6.84
C TYR A 159 0.13 -19.21 6.24
N GLY A 160 0.58 -19.85 5.15
CA GLY A 160 -0.12 -20.97 4.50
C GLY A 160 -1.22 -20.58 3.50
N GLY A 161 -1.16 -19.40 2.89
CA GLY A 161 -2.08 -18.98 1.81
C GLY A 161 -1.61 -19.41 0.42
N ALA A 162 -2.22 -18.88 -0.64
CA ALA A 162 -1.69 -18.91 -2.00
C ALA A 162 -1.60 -17.46 -2.48
N ASP A 163 -0.68 -17.16 -3.41
CA ASP A 163 -0.71 -15.90 -4.17
C ASP A 163 -2.13 -15.66 -4.72
N PRO A 164 -2.48 -14.39 -5.07
CA PRO A 164 -3.77 -14.13 -5.68
C PRO A 164 -3.98 -15.10 -6.84
N PRO A 165 -5.07 -15.89 -6.84
CA PRO A 165 -5.30 -16.91 -7.85
C PRO A 165 -5.18 -16.31 -9.26
N GLN A 166 -4.62 -17.07 -10.22
CA GLN A 166 -4.38 -16.54 -11.57
C GLN A 166 -5.67 -16.06 -12.26
N ASP A 167 -6.81 -16.66 -11.95
CA ASP A 167 -8.14 -16.28 -12.39
C ASP A 167 -8.68 -14.99 -11.75
N GLN A 168 -8.01 -14.49 -10.70
CA GLN A 168 -8.28 -13.19 -10.09
C GLN A 168 -7.33 -12.09 -10.56
N LEU A 169 -6.39 -12.37 -11.47
CA LEU A 169 -5.54 -11.34 -12.07
C LEU A 169 -6.29 -10.58 -13.17
N CYS A 170 -6.04 -9.28 -13.27
CA CYS A 170 -6.57 -8.52 -14.40
C CYS A 170 -5.84 -8.97 -15.68
N ILE A 171 -6.60 -9.53 -16.62
CA ILE A 171 -6.10 -9.83 -17.97
C ILE A 171 -6.02 -8.51 -18.71
N VAL A 172 -4.81 -8.10 -19.08
CA VAL A 172 -4.53 -6.89 -19.86
C VAL A 172 -4.80 -7.14 -21.33
#